data_AF-A0A7S1A5P9-F1
#
_entry.id   AF-A0A7S1A5P9-F1
#
_cell.length_a   1.000
_cell.length_b   1.000
_cell.length_c   1.000
_cell.angle_alpha   90.00
_cell.angle_beta   90.00
_cell.angle_gamma   90.00
#
_symmetry.space_group_name_H-M   'P 1'
#
loop_
_entity.id
_entity.type
_entity.pdbx_description
1 polymer ?
#
loop_
_entity_poly.entity_id
_entity_poly.type
_entity_poly.pdbx_seq_one_letter_code
_entity_poly.pdbx_strand_id
1 'polypeptide(L)'
;VVKFFFVWQESVEIGCPCRNMLSLRNKTMSKLLLTSFLPIVVASPNHDDIASKTTVHRSKQISSGRHLETVGADSCEEIHARSWERMRIGFELVDVADVETATQEFVSDVVQTAANYWMNTLQVHRHSDPLRADRAGSSCSKYTFETDFTCAVSSGPTCGADGVTIPDEYLNSYRTCSERCVISAGTHGSACTCTDSGSSGILDMSYDEYGICEVCEETSSGTGVDYDFYVFVTIKDTDSCVSAEAYAAGCVRDQCDRPIFAHINFCLSSIDTSGDTTLMVALAAHEMTHALVFSSSLFRYFRESDGTAKLARDEDGDVESEVSWTCSNYLNYEYPDTTGSKTDVDLSAAGLVNVFTERGIGPCPCPMNGVTSMSSAANSDC
;
A
#
# COMPACT_ATOMS: atom_id res chain seq x y z
N VAL A 1 -9.47 29.24 -6.80
CA VAL A 1 -9.95 27.99 -7.43
C VAL A 1 -8.88 27.50 -8.38
N VAL A 2 -7.99 26.63 -7.91
CA VAL A 2 -7.06 25.93 -8.81
C VAL A 2 -7.87 24.83 -9.49
N LYS A 3 -8.27 25.06 -10.74
CA LYS A 3 -8.79 23.97 -11.57
C LYS A 3 -7.57 23.18 -12.05
N PHE A 4 -7.54 21.88 -11.80
CA PHE A 4 -6.57 20.99 -12.44
C PHE A 4 -6.93 20.85 -13.94
N PHE A 5 -6.49 21.83 -14.71
CA PHE A 5 -6.35 21.75 -16.16
C PHE A 5 -4.88 21.45 -16.45
N PHE A 6 -4.55 20.16 -16.59
CA PHE A 6 -3.33 19.77 -17.32
C PHE A 6 -3.57 19.98 -18.81
N VAL A 7 -3.58 21.24 -19.24
CA VAL A 7 -3.40 21.57 -20.66
C VAL A 7 -1.92 21.41 -20.95
N TRP A 8 -1.56 20.26 -21.54
CA TRP A 8 -0.26 20.06 -22.16
C TRP A 8 -0.17 20.96 -23.40
N GLN A 9 0.38 22.17 -23.22
CA GLN A 9 0.72 23.05 -24.34
C GLN A 9 2.23 23.33 -24.30
N GLU A 10 2.91 22.86 -25.34
CA GLU A 10 4.33 23.06 -25.64
C GLU A 10 5.33 22.43 -24.64
N SER A 11 5.56 21.13 -24.85
CA SER A 11 6.88 20.48 -24.84
C SER A 11 7.81 20.77 -23.65
N VAL A 12 7.60 20.07 -22.54
CA VAL A 12 8.66 19.83 -21.54
C VAL A 12 9.09 18.37 -21.62
N GLU A 13 10.21 18.12 -22.30
CA GLU A 13 10.85 16.81 -22.34
C GLU A 13 11.45 16.47 -20.97
N ILE A 14 10.77 15.62 -20.20
CA ILE A 14 11.40 14.95 -19.05
C ILE A 14 12.13 13.71 -19.58
N GLY A 15 13.32 13.97 -20.13
CA GLY A 15 14.26 12.94 -20.55
C GLY A 15 14.81 12.17 -19.35
N CYS A 16 14.68 10.85 -19.38
CA CYS A 16 15.22 9.95 -18.36
C CYS A 16 16.46 9.22 -18.95
N PRO A 17 17.69 9.65 -18.65
CA PRO A 17 18.89 9.16 -19.34
C PRO A 17 19.45 7.89 -18.72
N CYS A 18 18.98 6.72 -19.18
CA CYS A 18 19.55 5.44 -18.78
C CYS A 18 20.56 4.90 -19.82
N ARG A 19 21.85 4.94 -19.42
CA ARG A 19 22.92 3.94 -19.63
C ARG A 19 24.20 4.43 -20.35
N ASN A 20 25.33 4.09 -19.72
CA ASN A 20 26.73 4.19 -20.17
C ASN A 20 27.33 5.58 -20.43
N MET A 21 28.19 6.03 -19.51
CA MET A 21 29.55 6.39 -19.90
C MET A 21 30.58 6.10 -18.80
N LEU A 22 31.79 5.75 -19.23
CA LEU A 22 32.89 5.35 -18.35
C LEU A 22 33.54 6.54 -17.63
N SER A 23 34.12 6.23 -16.48
CA SER A 23 35.37 6.81 -15.95
C SER A 23 36.09 7.81 -16.87
N LEU A 24 36.19 9.07 -16.43
CA LEU A 24 37.28 9.97 -16.82
C LEU A 24 37.68 10.89 -15.66
N ARG A 25 38.93 10.72 -15.20
CA ARG A 25 39.61 11.67 -14.31
C ARG A 25 40.03 12.93 -15.05
N ASN A 26 40.18 14.01 -14.27
CA ASN A 26 41.02 15.20 -14.50
C ASN A 26 40.51 16.41 -15.31
N LYS A 27 40.46 17.52 -14.56
CA LYS A 27 41.05 18.86 -14.86
C LYS A 27 40.28 19.91 -15.70
N THR A 28 39.88 20.92 -14.93
CA THR A 28 40.02 22.38 -15.14
C THR A 28 39.08 23.16 -16.08
N MET A 29 38.51 24.19 -15.44
CA MET A 29 38.26 25.56 -15.92
C MET A 29 36.89 25.97 -16.50
N SER A 30 36.20 26.76 -15.66
CA SER A 30 35.77 28.15 -15.94
C SER A 30 34.28 28.41 -16.22
N LYS A 31 33.64 29.01 -15.21
CA LYS A 31 32.56 30.01 -15.25
C LYS A 31 31.57 29.97 -16.44
N LEU A 32 30.35 29.55 -16.12
CA LEU A 32 29.19 30.40 -16.39
C LEU A 32 28.14 30.21 -15.27
N LEU A 33 27.66 31.31 -14.69
CA LEU A 33 26.49 31.32 -13.83
C LEU A 33 25.25 31.50 -14.72
N LEU A 34 24.30 30.59 -14.67
CA LEU A 34 22.89 30.92 -14.86
C LEU A 34 22.00 29.95 -14.08
N THR A 35 20.89 30.47 -13.57
CA THR A 35 20.04 29.84 -12.56
C THR A 35 19.06 28.83 -13.15
N SER A 36 19.21 27.56 -12.80
CA SER A 36 18.15 26.54 -12.92
C SER A 36 18.43 25.39 -11.95
N PHE A 37 17.87 25.47 -10.74
CA PHE A 37 17.81 24.33 -9.82
C PHE A 37 16.69 23.38 -10.27
N LEU A 38 17.00 22.56 -11.27
CA LEU A 38 16.29 21.30 -11.50
C LEU A 38 16.96 20.25 -10.61
N PRO A 39 16.29 19.69 -9.58
CA PRO A 39 16.77 18.47 -8.98
C PRO A 39 16.73 17.38 -10.05
N ILE A 40 17.90 16.83 -10.38
CA ILE A 40 17.98 15.64 -11.23
C ILE A 40 17.51 14.47 -10.35
N VAL A 41 16.20 14.23 -10.35
CA VAL A 41 15.61 13.03 -9.77
C VAL A 41 16.04 11.87 -10.67
N VAL A 42 17.15 11.24 -10.29
CA VAL A 42 17.53 9.93 -10.82
C VAL A 42 16.47 8.97 -10.31
N ALA A 43 15.64 8.43 -11.20
CA ALA A 43 14.74 7.36 -10.83
C ALA A 43 15.59 6.17 -10.34
N SER A 44 15.49 5.82 -9.06
CA SER A 44 16.21 4.65 -8.55
C SER A 44 15.68 3.40 -9.26
N PRO A 45 16.55 2.50 -9.77
CA PRO A 45 16.11 1.29 -10.47
C PRO A 45 15.36 0.25 -9.60
N ASN A 46 15.03 0.56 -8.34
CA ASN A 46 14.48 -0.40 -7.37
C ASN A 46 13.08 -0.06 -6.80
N HIS A 47 12.51 1.13 -7.02
CA HIS A 47 11.22 1.49 -6.39
C HIS A 47 10.08 0.54 -6.80
N ASP A 48 10.02 0.10 -8.06
CA ASP A 48 9.03 -0.89 -8.52
C ASP A 48 9.22 -2.27 -7.87
N ASP A 49 10.46 -2.68 -7.58
CA ASP A 49 10.74 -3.93 -6.87
C ASP A 49 10.25 -3.84 -5.41
N ILE A 50 10.52 -2.72 -4.74
CA ILE A 50 10.05 -2.42 -3.37
C ILE A 50 8.51 -2.33 -3.31
N ALA A 51 7.89 -1.66 -4.28
CA ALA A 51 6.44 -1.63 -4.43
C ALA A 51 5.87 -3.04 -4.67
N SER A 52 6.53 -3.88 -5.49
CA SER A 52 6.11 -5.26 -5.73
C SER A 52 6.27 -6.19 -4.51
N LYS A 53 7.17 -5.85 -3.58
CA LYS A 53 7.40 -6.59 -2.32
C LYS A 53 6.47 -6.15 -1.19
N THR A 54 5.83 -5.00 -1.33
CA THR A 54 4.93 -4.47 -0.30
C THR A 54 3.50 -4.92 -0.56
N THR A 55 2.91 -5.64 0.39
CA THR A 55 1.47 -5.93 0.40
C THR A 55 0.69 -4.64 0.66
N VAL A 56 -0.26 -4.30 -0.21
CA VAL A 56 -1.19 -3.17 -0.02
C VAL A 56 -2.51 -3.72 0.50
N HIS A 57 -2.71 -3.64 1.81
CA HIS A 57 -3.94 -4.07 2.47
C HIS A 57 -5.10 -3.10 2.17
N ARG A 58 -6.32 -3.61 2.08
CA ARG A 58 -7.55 -2.80 2.10
C ARG A 58 -8.06 -2.72 3.53
N SER A 59 -8.53 -1.56 3.98
CA SER A 59 -9.13 -1.37 5.30
C SER A 59 -10.43 -0.58 5.24
N LYS A 60 -11.50 -1.10 5.82
CA LYS A 60 -12.74 -0.34 6.02
C LYS A 60 -12.62 0.47 7.30
N GLN A 61 -12.71 1.80 7.22
CA GLN A 61 -12.51 2.68 8.38
C GLN A 61 -13.58 2.56 9.48
N ILE A 62 -14.67 1.84 9.18
CA ILE A 62 -15.64 1.37 10.15
C ILE A 62 -15.85 -0.12 9.91
N SER A 63 -15.36 -0.96 10.84
CA SER A 63 -15.81 -2.34 11.00
C SER A 63 -16.12 -2.61 12.47
N SER A 64 -17.28 -3.21 12.70
CA SER A 64 -17.61 -3.85 13.97
C SER A 64 -17.88 -5.32 13.70
N GLY A 65 -17.28 -6.22 14.49
CA GLY A 65 -17.61 -7.65 14.53
C GLY A 65 -17.71 -8.42 13.20
N ARG A 66 -18.49 -9.51 13.21
CA ARG A 66 -18.30 -10.73 12.40
C ARG A 66 -17.82 -10.58 10.94
N HIS A 67 -18.36 -9.80 10.00
CA HIS A 67 -19.69 -9.23 9.77
C HIS A 67 -20.54 -8.85 11.01
N LEU A 68 -20.34 -7.63 11.50
CA LEU A 68 -21.46 -6.70 11.67
C LEU A 68 -21.34 -5.65 10.57
N GLU A 69 -22.47 -5.05 10.22
CA GLU A 69 -22.60 -4.15 9.06
C GLU A 69 -21.64 -2.94 9.17
N THR A 70 -21.26 -2.35 8.04
CA THR A 70 -20.66 -1.01 8.00
C THR A 70 -21.65 0.01 8.55
N VAL A 71 -21.62 0.25 9.86
CA VAL A 71 -22.47 1.25 10.53
C VAL A 71 -21.98 2.65 10.18
N GLY A 72 -22.41 3.16 9.02
CA GLY A 72 -22.18 4.55 8.61
C GLY A 72 -20.82 4.82 7.95
N ALA A 73 -20.20 3.82 7.30
CA ALA A 73 -19.07 4.11 6.42
C ALA A 73 -19.59 4.88 5.19
N ASP A 74 -19.19 6.14 5.06
CA ASP A 74 -19.52 6.95 3.88
C ASP A 74 -19.13 6.21 2.58
N SER A 75 -20.05 6.20 1.62
CA SER A 75 -19.79 5.75 0.25
C SER A 75 -18.73 6.63 -0.42
N CYS A 76 -18.11 6.14 -1.50
CA CYS A 76 -17.07 6.91 -2.19
C CYS A 76 -17.65 8.15 -2.88
N GLU A 77 -18.89 8.06 -3.31
CA GLU A 77 -19.72 9.14 -3.83
C GLU A 77 -19.99 10.20 -2.74
N GLU A 78 -20.35 9.80 -1.52
CA GLU A 78 -20.53 10.72 -0.38
C GLU A 78 -19.21 11.37 0.04
N ILE A 79 -18.09 10.64 0.00
CA ILE A 79 -16.76 11.18 0.28
C ILE A 79 -16.35 12.21 -0.79
N HIS A 80 -16.51 11.89 -2.08
CA HIS A 80 -16.18 12.79 -3.19
C HIS A 80 -17.11 14.01 -3.28
N ALA A 81 -18.33 13.93 -2.73
CA ALA A 81 -19.23 15.07 -2.61
C ALA A 81 -18.79 16.11 -1.54
N ARG A 82 -17.82 15.79 -0.67
CA ARG A 82 -17.34 16.69 0.40
C ARG A 82 -16.54 17.87 -0.15
N SER A 83 -16.39 18.91 0.66
CA SER A 83 -15.43 19.97 0.38
C SER A 83 -13.99 19.46 0.41
N TRP A 84 -13.16 20.00 -0.48
CA TRP A 84 -11.71 19.83 -0.44
C TRP A 84 -11.11 20.64 0.72
N GLU A 85 -10.40 19.96 1.62
CA GLU A 85 -9.71 20.55 2.77
C GLU A 85 -8.20 20.28 2.69
N ARG A 86 -7.38 20.94 3.52
CA ARG A 86 -5.94 20.65 3.54
C ARG A 86 -5.68 19.25 4.08
N MET A 87 -4.77 18.54 3.43
CA MET A 87 -4.32 17.23 3.89
C MET A 87 -3.64 17.34 5.27
N ARG A 88 -3.88 16.33 6.12
CA ARG A 88 -3.13 16.02 7.34
C ARG A 88 -2.24 14.82 7.08
N ILE A 89 -0.94 14.98 7.28
CA ILE A 89 0.04 13.89 7.26
C ILE A 89 0.64 13.77 8.65
N GLY A 90 0.52 12.58 9.24
CA GLY A 90 1.14 12.22 10.51
C GLY A 90 2.23 11.19 10.28
N PHE A 91 3.12 11.03 11.24
CA PHE A 91 4.13 9.99 11.25
C PHE A 91 4.58 9.66 12.66
N GLU A 92 5.28 8.54 12.80
CA GLU A 92 6.06 8.21 14.00
C GLU A 92 7.31 7.42 13.61
N LEU A 93 8.29 7.36 14.52
CA LEU A 93 9.45 6.50 14.36
C LEU A 93 9.19 5.14 15.01
N VAL A 94 9.37 4.05 14.26
CA VAL A 94 9.24 2.66 14.72
C VAL A 94 10.54 1.89 14.52
N ASP A 95 10.79 0.86 15.32
CA ASP A 95 12.03 0.05 15.32
C ASP A 95 13.35 0.85 15.47
N VAL A 96 13.31 2.09 16.01
CA VAL A 96 14.50 2.97 16.15
C VAL A 96 15.23 2.87 17.49
N ALA A 97 14.97 1.85 18.31
CA ALA A 97 15.49 1.75 19.68
C ALA A 97 17.04 1.76 19.78
N ASP A 98 17.72 1.22 18.76
CA ASP A 98 19.18 1.14 18.67
C ASP A 98 19.82 2.33 17.93
N VAL A 99 19.02 3.33 17.51
CA VAL A 99 19.46 4.51 16.74
C VAL A 99 19.75 5.67 17.68
N GLU A 100 20.84 6.42 17.46
CA GLU A 100 21.18 7.59 18.28
C GLU A 100 20.07 8.65 18.27
N THR A 101 19.71 9.19 19.44
CA THR A 101 18.63 10.18 19.59
C THR A 101 18.79 11.40 18.68
N ALA A 102 20.02 11.88 18.46
CA ALA A 102 20.29 13.00 17.54
C ALA A 102 19.92 12.65 16.07
N THR A 103 20.11 11.40 15.65
CA THR A 103 19.71 10.90 14.33
C THR A 103 18.19 10.73 14.24
N GLN A 104 17.54 10.26 15.31
CA GLN A 104 16.08 10.20 15.40
C GLN A 104 15.44 11.60 15.30
N GLU A 105 15.95 12.57 16.05
CA GLU A 105 15.50 13.97 16.02
C GLU A 105 15.70 14.60 14.64
N PHE A 106 16.86 14.37 14.00
CA PHE A 106 17.15 14.85 12.65
C PHE A 106 16.18 14.28 11.60
N VAL A 107 15.96 12.96 11.59
CA VAL A 107 15.00 12.33 10.66
C VAL A 107 13.58 12.82 10.93
N SER A 108 13.21 13.01 12.20
CA SER A 108 11.90 13.56 12.57
C SER A 108 11.68 14.98 12.01
N ASP A 109 12.66 15.89 12.11
CA ASP A 109 12.57 17.24 11.53
C ASP A 109 12.51 17.21 9.99
N VAL A 110 13.30 16.33 9.36
CA VAL A 110 13.30 16.10 7.91
C VAL A 110 11.92 15.62 7.42
N VAL A 111 11.37 14.58 8.05
CA VAL A 111 10.06 14.00 7.72
C VAL A 111 8.94 15.00 8.01
N GLN A 112 8.98 15.70 9.15
CA GLN A 112 8.00 16.73 9.49
C GLN A 112 8.02 17.88 8.47
N THR A 113 9.20 18.28 7.99
CA THR A 113 9.34 19.33 6.96
C THR A 113 8.79 18.88 5.60
N ALA A 114 9.05 17.63 5.19
CA ALA A 114 8.47 17.03 3.99
C ALA A 114 6.93 16.89 4.10
N ALA A 115 6.41 16.44 5.24
CA ALA A 115 4.97 16.40 5.52
C ALA A 115 4.35 17.80 5.43
N ASN A 116 5.00 18.81 6.02
CA ASN A 116 4.56 20.21 5.95
C ASN A 116 4.50 20.74 4.51
N TYR A 117 5.44 20.36 3.64
CA TYR A 117 5.38 20.70 2.22
C TYR A 117 4.12 20.13 1.55
N TRP A 118 3.84 18.85 1.75
CA TRP A 118 2.66 18.19 1.18
C TRP A 118 1.34 18.67 1.78
N MET A 119 1.24 18.88 3.09
CA MET A 119 0.04 19.44 3.76
C MET A 119 -0.31 20.87 3.31
N ASN A 120 0.68 21.64 2.84
CA ASN A 120 0.46 22.97 2.25
C ASN A 120 0.14 22.93 0.75
N THR A 121 0.45 21.83 0.07
CA THR A 121 0.34 21.68 -1.40
C THR A 121 -0.92 20.90 -1.80
N LEU A 122 -1.29 19.88 -1.03
CA LEU A 122 -2.36 18.95 -1.34
C LEU A 122 -3.65 19.26 -0.56
N GLN A 123 -4.76 18.99 -1.24
CA GLN A 123 -6.08 18.95 -0.62
C GLN A 123 -6.64 17.54 -0.74
N VAL A 124 -7.52 17.16 0.19
CA VAL A 124 -8.22 15.87 0.19
C VAL A 124 -9.68 16.04 0.62
N HIS A 125 -10.52 15.07 0.25
CA HIS A 125 -11.77 14.83 0.95
C HIS A 125 -11.47 14.13 2.28
N ARG A 126 -11.90 14.71 3.40
CA ARG A 126 -11.47 14.26 4.73
C ARG A 126 -12.13 12.95 5.15
N HIS A 127 -11.37 12.13 5.89
CA HIS A 127 -11.92 11.04 6.69
C HIS A 127 -12.74 11.62 7.86
N SER A 128 -13.86 10.97 8.16
CA SER A 128 -14.76 11.32 9.27
C SER A 128 -14.19 10.88 10.63
N ASP A 129 -13.44 9.78 10.61
CA ASP A 129 -13.01 9.00 11.77
C ASP A 129 -11.49 8.78 11.77
N PRO A 130 -10.88 8.46 12.94
CA PRO A 130 -9.46 8.12 13.03
C PRO A 130 -9.10 6.91 12.17
N LEU A 131 -7.97 7.00 11.47
CA LEU A 131 -7.49 5.96 10.57
C LEU A 131 -7.17 4.66 11.31
N ARG A 132 -7.59 3.53 10.73
CA ARG A 132 -7.32 2.18 11.22
C ARG A 132 -7.05 1.18 10.08
N ALA A 133 -6.29 0.14 10.38
CA ALA A 133 -6.07 -1.02 9.50
C ALA A 133 -6.88 -2.23 9.97
N ASP A 134 -7.36 -3.06 9.05
CA ASP A 134 -8.01 -4.33 9.38
C ASP A 134 -6.97 -5.36 9.87
N ARG A 135 -7.35 -6.19 10.85
CA ARG A 135 -6.46 -7.21 11.42
C ARG A 135 -6.26 -8.37 10.45
N ALA A 136 -5.04 -8.90 10.40
CA ALA A 136 -4.74 -10.12 9.67
C ALA A 136 -5.19 -11.34 10.49
N GLY A 137 -6.13 -12.12 9.94
CA GLY A 137 -6.55 -13.39 10.53
C GLY A 137 -5.55 -14.53 10.24
N SER A 138 -5.41 -15.46 11.18
CA SER A 138 -4.63 -16.69 11.00
C SER A 138 -5.33 -17.91 11.57
N SER A 139 -4.91 -19.10 11.13
CA SER A 139 -5.63 -20.36 11.37
C SER A 139 -7.11 -20.28 10.97
N CYS A 140 -7.35 -19.71 9.79
CA CYS A 140 -8.69 -19.47 9.24
C CYS A 140 -9.27 -20.75 8.65
N SER A 141 -10.53 -21.04 8.97
CA SER A 141 -11.24 -22.23 8.52
C SER A 141 -12.70 -21.93 8.23
N LYS A 142 -13.29 -22.72 7.34
CA LYS A 142 -14.73 -22.70 7.06
C LYS A 142 -15.24 -24.08 6.69
N TYR A 143 -16.50 -24.36 7.00
CA TYR A 143 -17.20 -25.53 6.51
C TYR A 143 -17.62 -25.33 5.05
N THR A 144 -17.93 -26.42 4.34
CA THR A 144 -18.29 -26.39 2.92
C THR A 144 -19.62 -25.68 2.61
N PHE A 145 -20.43 -25.41 3.63
CA PHE A 145 -21.68 -24.66 3.53
C PHE A 145 -21.53 -23.17 3.89
N GLU A 146 -20.34 -22.74 4.29
CA GLU A 146 -20.06 -21.34 4.63
C GLU A 146 -19.49 -20.54 3.46
N THR A 147 -19.94 -19.30 3.33
CA THR A 147 -19.35 -18.28 2.47
C THR A 147 -18.00 -17.84 3.02
N ASP A 148 -17.96 -17.48 4.30
CA ASP A 148 -16.85 -16.75 4.91
C ASP A 148 -15.90 -17.64 5.73
N PHE A 149 -14.66 -17.18 5.86
CA PHE A 149 -13.67 -17.81 6.74
C PHE A 149 -13.75 -17.23 8.15
N THR A 150 -13.69 -18.10 9.16
CA THR A 150 -13.53 -17.70 10.56
C THR A 150 -12.12 -18.06 11.03
N CYS A 151 -11.42 -17.08 11.62
CA CYS A 151 -10.03 -17.23 12.07
C CYS A 151 -9.94 -17.45 13.58
N ALA A 152 -9.02 -18.33 14.01
CA ALA A 152 -8.84 -18.64 15.42
C ALA A 152 -7.92 -17.63 16.15
N VAL A 153 -7.09 -16.91 15.41
CA VAL A 153 -6.14 -15.89 15.92
C VAL A 153 -6.13 -14.70 14.96
N SER A 154 -5.81 -13.50 15.47
CA SER A 154 -5.60 -12.30 14.65
C SER A 154 -4.38 -11.50 15.12
N SER A 155 -3.74 -10.76 14.21
CA SER A 155 -2.60 -9.89 14.48
C SER A 155 -2.70 -8.58 13.68
N GLY A 156 -1.80 -7.63 13.95
CA GLY A 156 -1.56 -6.53 13.02
C GLY A 156 -1.10 -7.03 11.65
N PRO A 157 -1.55 -6.41 10.55
CA PRO A 157 -0.94 -6.59 9.24
C PRO A 157 0.43 -5.92 9.20
N THR A 158 1.20 -6.21 8.16
CA THR A 158 2.53 -5.64 7.93
C THR A 158 2.48 -4.44 6.98
N CYS A 159 3.42 -3.52 7.14
CA CYS A 159 3.55 -2.32 6.34
C CYS A 159 4.97 -2.20 5.74
N GLY A 160 5.04 -1.86 4.45
CA GLY A 160 6.30 -1.74 3.71
C GLY A 160 7.01 -3.06 3.43
N ALA A 161 8.11 -2.97 2.66
CA ALA A 161 8.90 -4.13 2.26
C ALA A 161 9.65 -4.83 3.42
N ASP A 162 9.83 -4.13 4.55
CA ASP A 162 10.49 -4.66 5.76
C ASP A 162 9.54 -5.38 6.73
N GLY A 163 8.24 -5.40 6.44
CA GLY A 163 7.26 -6.11 7.26
C GLY A 163 6.95 -5.44 8.61
N VAL A 164 7.00 -4.11 8.71
CA VAL A 164 6.72 -3.37 9.96
C VAL A 164 5.29 -3.69 10.42
N THR A 165 5.12 -4.26 11.61
CA THR A 165 3.77 -4.61 12.10
C THR A 165 3.02 -3.36 12.54
N ILE A 166 1.81 -3.15 12.03
CA ILE A 166 0.96 -2.01 12.43
C ILE A 166 0.51 -2.21 13.90
N PRO A 167 0.80 -1.26 14.81
CA PRO A 167 0.43 -1.34 16.23
C PRO A 167 -1.07 -1.57 16.49
N ASP A 168 -1.39 -2.34 17.55
CA ASP A 168 -2.75 -2.71 17.95
C ASP A 168 -3.70 -1.52 18.13
N GLU A 169 -3.16 -0.38 18.58
CA GLU A 169 -3.91 0.86 18.77
C GLU A 169 -4.40 1.50 17.46
N TYR A 170 -3.87 1.09 16.30
CA TYR A 170 -4.35 1.52 14.98
C TYR A 170 -5.12 0.44 14.25
N LEU A 171 -5.53 -0.63 14.93
CA LEU A 171 -6.28 -1.71 14.31
C LEU A 171 -7.78 -1.60 14.57
N ASN A 172 -8.57 -2.05 13.60
CA ASN A 172 -9.99 -2.25 13.76
C ASN A 172 -10.32 -3.39 14.74
N SER A 173 -11.59 -3.44 15.13
CA SER A 173 -12.13 -4.58 15.88
C SER A 173 -12.06 -5.84 15.02
N TYR A 174 -11.94 -7.00 15.67
CA TYR A 174 -11.91 -8.28 14.98
C TYR A 174 -12.43 -9.38 15.88
N ARG A 175 -13.11 -10.36 15.28
CA ARG A 175 -13.66 -11.52 15.98
C ARG A 175 -12.86 -12.77 15.65
N THR A 176 -12.27 -13.37 16.67
CA THR A 176 -11.57 -14.66 16.57
C THR A 176 -12.39 -15.74 17.23
N CYS A 177 -12.48 -16.93 16.63
CA CYS A 177 -13.16 -18.09 17.24
C CYS A 177 -12.16 -19.22 17.43
N SER A 178 -11.76 -19.44 18.70
CA SER A 178 -10.77 -20.44 19.09
C SER A 178 -11.26 -21.88 18.89
N GLU A 179 -12.58 -22.08 18.89
CA GLU A 179 -13.22 -23.35 18.60
C GLU A 179 -14.56 -23.16 17.88
N ARG A 180 -14.88 -24.08 16.97
CA ARG A 180 -16.14 -24.14 16.20
C ARG A 180 -16.57 -25.59 16.04
N CYS A 181 -17.85 -25.89 16.24
CA CYS A 181 -18.39 -27.24 16.06
C CYS A 181 -19.84 -27.21 15.54
N VAL A 182 -20.24 -28.23 14.78
CA VAL A 182 -21.59 -28.32 14.20
C VAL A 182 -22.59 -28.88 15.22
N ILE A 183 -23.75 -28.25 15.35
CA ILE A 183 -24.86 -28.69 16.20
C ILE A 183 -26.16 -28.77 15.35
N SER A 184 -26.90 -29.86 15.51
CA SER A 184 -28.06 -30.19 14.66
C SER A 184 -29.37 -29.49 15.02
N ALA A 185 -29.42 -28.68 16.09
CA ALA A 185 -30.61 -27.93 16.50
C ALA A 185 -30.29 -26.83 17.53
N GLY A 186 -31.05 -25.73 17.47
CA GLY A 186 -31.08 -24.70 18.51
C GLY A 186 -31.67 -23.39 17.99
N THR A 187 -31.41 -22.29 18.69
CA THR A 187 -31.85 -20.93 18.30
C THR A 187 -30.64 -20.03 18.08
N HIS A 188 -30.65 -19.19 17.04
CA HIS A 188 -29.60 -18.18 16.83
C HIS A 188 -29.36 -17.36 18.10
N GLY A 189 -28.10 -17.15 18.49
CA GLY A 189 -27.71 -16.39 19.68
C GLY A 189 -27.89 -17.12 21.01
N SER A 190 -28.36 -18.38 21.03
CA SER A 190 -28.45 -19.17 22.26
C SER A 190 -27.10 -19.75 22.68
N ALA A 191 -26.91 -19.99 23.98
CA ALA A 191 -25.71 -20.65 24.48
C ALA A 191 -25.67 -22.11 24.03
N CYS A 192 -24.48 -22.58 23.67
CA CYS A 192 -24.24 -23.93 23.18
C CYS A 192 -22.95 -24.51 23.77
N THR A 193 -22.69 -25.79 23.55
CA THR A 193 -21.49 -26.47 24.05
C THR A 193 -20.94 -27.40 22.98
N CYS A 194 -19.64 -27.31 22.69
CA CYS A 194 -18.99 -28.23 21.77
C CYS A 194 -18.78 -29.60 22.42
N THR A 195 -19.27 -30.64 21.75
CA THR A 195 -19.36 -31.99 22.32
C THR A 195 -18.00 -32.63 22.59
N ASP A 196 -16.99 -32.31 21.77
CA ASP A 196 -15.66 -32.93 21.83
C ASP A 196 -14.74 -32.29 22.89
N SER A 197 -14.97 -31.02 23.23
CA SER A 197 -14.15 -30.21 24.14
C SER A 197 -14.84 -29.88 25.48
N GLY A 198 -16.17 -29.80 25.47
CA GLY A 198 -16.96 -29.20 26.55
C GLY A 198 -16.95 -27.66 26.56
N SER A 199 -16.37 -27.00 25.56
CA SER A 199 -16.29 -25.53 25.50
C SER A 199 -17.66 -24.90 25.27
N SER A 200 -17.97 -23.84 26.03
CA SER A 200 -19.23 -23.09 25.89
C SER A 200 -19.09 -21.96 24.87
N GLY A 201 -20.02 -21.91 23.92
CA GLY A 201 -20.05 -20.90 22.86
C GLY A 201 -21.44 -20.29 22.64
N ILE A 202 -21.58 -19.53 21.57
CA ILE A 202 -22.86 -19.01 21.07
C ILE A 202 -23.21 -19.75 19.77
N LEU A 203 -24.47 -20.13 19.61
CA LEU A 203 -24.97 -20.82 18.44
C LEU A 203 -25.32 -19.82 17.32
N ASP A 204 -24.61 -19.91 16.21
CA ASP A 204 -24.95 -19.23 14.97
C ASP A 204 -25.81 -20.15 14.10
N MET A 205 -27.09 -19.78 13.91
CA MET A 205 -28.04 -20.43 12.99
C MET A 205 -28.22 -19.63 11.69
N SER A 206 -27.20 -18.91 11.21
CA SER A 206 -27.27 -18.18 9.92
C SER A 206 -27.40 -19.09 8.69
N TYR A 207 -27.27 -20.42 8.87
CA TYR A 207 -27.47 -21.43 7.84
C TYR A 207 -28.67 -22.33 8.21
N ASP A 208 -29.73 -22.32 7.39
CA ASP A 208 -31.02 -22.94 7.71
C ASP A 208 -30.97 -24.45 8.04
N GLU A 209 -29.94 -25.17 7.57
CA GLU A 209 -29.78 -26.62 7.76
C GLU A 209 -28.82 -26.99 8.92
N TYR A 210 -27.88 -26.11 9.30
CA TYR A 210 -26.81 -26.40 10.26
C TYR A 210 -26.53 -25.23 11.20
N GLY A 211 -26.57 -25.48 12.51
CA GLY A 211 -26.07 -24.53 13.51
C GLY A 211 -24.57 -24.73 13.73
N ILE A 212 -23.81 -23.64 13.82
CA ILE A 212 -22.41 -23.66 14.26
C ILE A 212 -22.37 -23.13 15.69
N CYS A 213 -21.88 -23.92 16.63
CA CYS A 213 -21.55 -23.45 17.97
C CYS A 213 -20.13 -22.93 17.98
N GLU A 214 -19.94 -21.70 18.44
CA GLU A 214 -18.67 -21.00 18.28
C GLU A 214 -18.22 -20.33 19.57
N VAL A 215 -16.96 -20.60 19.92
CA VAL A 215 -16.28 -20.06 21.08
C VAL A 215 -15.43 -18.90 20.59
N CYS A 216 -16.00 -17.70 20.64
CA CYS A 216 -15.39 -16.50 20.05
C CYS A 216 -15.15 -15.40 21.07
N GLU A 217 -14.09 -14.63 20.80
CA GLU A 217 -13.75 -13.40 21.49
C GLU A 217 -13.70 -12.26 20.47
N GLU A 218 -14.15 -11.07 20.88
CA GLU A 218 -14.09 -9.85 20.06
C GLU A 218 -13.02 -8.93 20.63
N THR A 219 -11.99 -8.67 19.84
CA THR A 219 -10.98 -7.65 20.13
C THR A 219 -11.58 -6.30 19.72
N SER A 220 -11.61 -5.33 20.64
CA SER A 220 -12.09 -3.97 20.36
C SER A 220 -11.15 -3.20 19.42
N SER A 221 -11.69 -2.28 18.62
CA SER A 221 -10.88 -1.34 17.84
C SER A 221 -9.95 -0.52 18.74
N GLY A 222 -8.74 -0.24 18.26
CA GLY A 222 -7.82 0.71 18.86
C GLY A 222 -8.28 2.17 18.71
N THR A 223 -7.50 3.11 19.24
CA THR A 223 -7.78 4.54 19.16
C THR A 223 -7.77 5.09 17.73
N GLY A 224 -6.95 4.51 16.84
CA GLY A 224 -6.67 5.05 15.50
C GLY A 224 -5.84 6.35 15.54
N VAL A 225 -5.62 6.96 14.38
CA VAL A 225 -4.90 8.24 14.25
C VAL A 225 -5.74 9.28 13.49
N ASP A 226 -5.85 10.49 14.03
CA ASP A 226 -6.66 11.57 13.43
C ASP A 226 -5.88 12.37 12.35
N TYR A 227 -5.49 11.66 11.29
CA TYR A 227 -4.82 12.19 10.10
C TYR A 227 -5.57 11.72 8.84
N ASP A 228 -5.14 12.15 7.65
CA ASP A 228 -5.69 11.66 6.37
C ASP A 228 -4.73 10.68 5.68
N PHE A 229 -3.47 10.68 6.12
CA PHE A 229 -2.40 9.76 5.75
C PHE A 229 -1.40 9.68 6.91
N TYR A 230 -0.90 8.47 7.22
CA TYR A 230 -0.01 8.24 8.34
C TYR A 230 1.18 7.36 7.95
N VAL A 231 2.38 7.72 8.43
CA VAL A 231 3.63 7.11 7.97
C VAL A 231 4.41 6.50 9.14
N PHE A 232 4.66 5.20 9.06
CA PHE A 232 5.62 4.51 9.92
C PHE A 232 7.03 4.72 9.36
N VAL A 233 7.93 5.31 10.15
CA VAL A 233 9.29 5.63 9.71
C VAL A 233 10.30 4.75 10.44
N THR A 234 11.10 3.98 9.70
CA THR A 234 12.24 3.24 10.25
C THR A 234 13.57 3.89 9.87
N ILE A 235 14.61 3.66 10.68
CA ILE A 235 15.96 4.12 10.42
C ILE A 235 16.91 2.93 10.57
N LYS A 236 17.11 2.16 9.49
CA LYS A 236 17.93 0.94 9.49
C LYS A 236 18.52 0.68 8.11
N ASP A 237 19.71 0.10 8.07
CA ASP A 237 20.27 -0.46 6.83
C ASP A 237 19.63 -1.82 6.54
N THR A 238 19.12 -2.01 5.33
CA THR A 238 18.47 -3.24 4.84
C THR A 238 19.02 -3.64 3.48
N ASP A 239 18.60 -4.79 2.94
CA ASP A 239 19.00 -5.22 1.58
C ASP A 239 18.61 -4.18 0.49
N SER A 240 17.54 -3.41 0.72
CA SER A 240 17.11 -2.33 -0.18
C SER A 240 18.09 -1.14 -0.18
N CYS A 241 18.78 -0.89 0.95
CA CYS A 241 19.76 0.20 1.10
C CYS A 241 21.04 0.01 0.29
N VAL A 242 21.25 -1.16 -0.32
CA VAL A 242 22.38 -1.39 -1.26
C VAL A 242 22.27 -0.52 -2.52
N SER A 243 21.08 0.00 -2.83
CA SER A 243 20.80 0.72 -4.09
C SER A 243 19.97 2.00 -3.92
N ALA A 244 19.59 2.38 -2.70
CA ALA A 244 18.84 3.61 -2.41
C ALA A 244 19.21 4.17 -1.02
N GLU A 245 19.10 5.50 -0.87
CA GLU A 245 19.38 6.22 0.39
C GLU A 245 18.17 6.20 1.36
N ALA A 246 16.97 6.01 0.80
CA ALA A 246 15.71 5.78 1.48
C ALA A 246 14.77 5.00 0.54
N TYR A 247 13.66 4.49 1.05
CA TYR A 247 12.60 3.92 0.23
C TYR A 247 11.25 3.97 0.94
N ALA A 248 10.18 3.96 0.16
CA ALA A 248 8.82 4.01 0.67
C ALA A 248 7.82 3.16 -0.12
N ALA A 249 6.75 2.77 0.56
CA ALA A 249 5.56 2.19 -0.05
C ALA A 249 4.31 2.48 0.78
N GLY A 250 3.19 2.76 0.10
CA GLY A 250 1.86 2.70 0.70
C GLY A 250 1.52 1.24 1.03
N CYS A 251 0.91 0.99 2.19
CA CYS A 251 0.65 -0.36 2.70
C CYS A 251 -0.80 -0.60 3.12
N VAL A 252 -1.60 0.46 3.33
CA VAL A 252 -3.04 0.34 3.54
C VAL A 252 -3.77 1.39 2.70
N ARG A 253 -4.77 0.93 1.93
CA ARG A 253 -5.79 1.76 1.26
C ARG A 253 -7.13 1.68 1.99
N ASP A 254 -7.91 2.74 1.94
CA ASP A 254 -9.27 2.74 2.51
C ASP A 254 -10.32 2.11 1.57
N GLN A 255 -11.60 2.19 1.93
CA GLN A 255 -12.68 1.61 1.13
C GLN A 255 -12.82 2.24 -0.27
N CYS A 256 -12.26 3.44 -0.47
CA CYS A 256 -12.27 4.23 -1.70
C CYS A 256 -10.88 4.31 -2.36
N ASP A 257 -10.04 3.30 -2.13
CA ASP A 257 -8.74 3.14 -2.77
C ASP A 257 -7.70 4.24 -2.43
N ARG A 258 -7.96 5.06 -1.41
CA ARG A 258 -7.03 6.13 -1.00
C ARG A 258 -5.98 5.56 -0.06
N PRO A 259 -4.67 5.74 -0.29
CA PRO A 259 -3.64 5.38 0.68
C PRO A 259 -3.85 6.11 2.00
N ILE A 260 -3.79 5.38 3.12
CA ILE A 260 -3.99 5.90 4.48
C ILE A 260 -2.84 5.54 5.43
N PHE A 261 -2.19 4.39 5.23
CA PHE A 261 -0.95 4.06 5.93
C PHE A 261 0.17 3.73 4.93
N ALA A 262 1.38 4.13 5.29
CA ALA A 262 2.59 3.86 4.53
C ALA A 262 3.78 3.60 5.44
N HIS A 263 4.83 3.04 4.86
CA HIS A 263 6.14 2.88 5.49
C HIS A 263 7.19 3.65 4.68
N ILE A 264 8.12 4.30 5.38
CA ILE A 264 9.34 4.89 4.82
C ILE A 264 10.53 4.40 5.66
N ASN A 265 11.57 3.88 5.02
CA ASN A 265 12.84 3.63 5.68
C ASN A 265 13.89 4.63 5.19
N PHE A 266 14.63 5.23 6.13
CA PHE A 266 15.88 5.93 5.82
C PHE A 266 17.05 5.00 6.14
N CYS A 267 17.96 4.83 5.18
CA CYS A 267 19.14 3.99 5.36
C CYS A 267 20.11 4.66 6.34
N LEU A 268 20.42 3.98 7.44
CA LEU A 268 21.18 4.59 8.55
C LEU A 268 22.57 5.04 8.10
N SER A 269 23.22 4.26 7.22
CA SER A 269 24.52 4.59 6.63
C SER A 269 24.50 5.79 5.67
N SER A 270 23.33 6.23 5.23
CA SER A 270 23.11 7.36 4.30
C SER A 270 22.85 8.70 5.00
N ILE A 271 22.56 8.70 6.31
CA ILE A 271 22.16 9.91 7.02
C ILE A 271 23.39 10.74 7.44
N ASP A 272 23.55 11.91 6.82
CA ASP A 272 24.49 12.95 7.29
C ASP A 272 23.74 14.00 8.12
N THR A 273 23.80 13.87 9.46
CA THR A 273 23.22 14.83 10.41
C THR A 273 23.99 16.16 10.50
N SER A 274 25.16 16.26 9.85
CA SER A 274 26.01 17.46 9.82
C SER A 274 25.90 18.28 8.53
N GLY A 275 25.23 17.73 7.51
CA GLY A 275 25.09 18.30 6.18
C GLY A 275 23.94 19.30 6.01
N ASP A 276 23.70 19.69 4.76
CA ASP A 276 22.55 20.51 4.37
C ASP A 276 21.28 19.65 4.36
N THR A 277 20.33 19.95 5.27
CA THR A 277 19.05 19.24 5.39
C THR A 277 18.19 19.32 4.12
N THR A 278 18.44 20.28 3.23
CA THR A 278 17.67 20.48 1.99
C THR A 278 17.58 19.20 1.13
N LEU A 279 18.68 18.43 1.04
CA LEU A 279 18.70 17.19 0.25
C LEU A 279 17.91 16.07 0.95
N MET A 280 18.02 15.95 2.28
CA MET A 280 17.27 14.96 3.05
C MET A 280 15.76 15.26 3.06
N VAL A 281 15.37 16.54 3.13
CA VAL A 281 13.96 16.97 3.00
C VAL A 281 13.43 16.69 1.59
N ALA A 282 14.23 16.92 0.55
CA ALA A 282 13.84 16.58 -0.83
C ALA A 282 13.68 15.06 -1.03
N LEU A 283 14.57 14.25 -0.45
CA LEU A 283 14.47 12.79 -0.42
C LEU A 283 13.21 12.33 0.33
N ALA A 284 12.97 12.84 1.54
CA ALA A 284 11.77 12.52 2.31
C ALA A 284 10.48 12.90 1.57
N ALA A 285 10.46 14.03 0.87
CA ALA A 285 9.32 14.45 0.06
C ALA A 285 9.13 13.55 -1.18
N HIS A 286 10.21 13.09 -1.81
CA HIS A 286 10.21 12.13 -2.91
C HIS A 286 9.63 10.78 -2.46
N GLU A 287 10.12 10.23 -1.36
CA GLU A 287 9.62 8.98 -0.76
C GLU A 287 8.15 9.07 -0.36
N MET A 288 7.72 10.17 0.26
CA MET A 288 6.30 10.42 0.51
C MET A 288 5.46 10.42 -0.78
N THR A 289 6.02 10.82 -1.92
CA THR A 289 5.30 10.82 -3.21
C THR A 289 5.05 9.40 -3.72
N HIS A 290 6.03 8.49 -3.57
CA HIS A 290 5.88 7.07 -3.87
C HIS A 290 4.82 6.42 -2.97
N ALA A 291 4.82 6.78 -1.68
CA ALA A 291 3.84 6.29 -0.71
C ALA A 291 2.41 6.82 -0.93
N LEU A 292 2.26 8.05 -1.46
CA LEU A 292 0.97 8.71 -1.68
C LEU A 292 0.30 8.38 -3.01
N VAL A 293 1.06 8.30 -4.11
CA VAL A 293 0.45 8.24 -5.46
C VAL A 293 1.36 7.68 -6.55
N PHE A 294 2.65 8.01 -6.58
CA PHE A 294 3.55 7.61 -7.68
C PHE A 294 4.17 6.23 -7.45
N SER A 295 3.32 5.21 -7.37
CA SER A 295 3.72 3.81 -7.39
C SER A 295 2.90 3.05 -8.44
N SER A 296 3.56 2.15 -9.18
CA SER A 296 2.91 1.20 -10.08
C SER A 296 1.87 0.33 -9.37
N SER A 297 2.07 0.03 -8.07
CA SER A 297 1.07 -0.65 -7.22
C SER A 297 -0.18 0.19 -6.91
N LEU A 298 -0.12 1.52 -7.05
CA LEU A 298 -1.23 2.44 -6.75
C LEU A 298 -1.97 2.94 -8.00
N PHE A 299 -1.38 2.88 -9.19
CA PHE A 299 -2.04 3.37 -10.42
C PHE A 299 -3.31 2.61 -10.79
N ARG A 300 -3.35 1.28 -10.54
CA ARG A 300 -4.55 0.44 -10.72
C ARG A 300 -5.73 0.84 -9.83
N TYR A 301 -5.44 1.62 -8.78
CA TYR A 301 -6.37 2.07 -7.75
C TYR A 301 -6.94 3.48 -8.00
N PHE A 302 -6.57 4.13 -9.11
CA PHE A 302 -7.09 5.46 -9.44
C PHE A 302 -8.61 5.48 -9.72
N ARG A 303 -9.22 6.63 -9.38
CA ARG A 303 -10.65 6.92 -9.50
C ARG A 303 -10.89 8.13 -10.39
N GLU A 304 -12.08 8.22 -10.95
CA GLU A 304 -12.59 9.42 -11.63
C GLU A 304 -12.97 10.51 -10.62
N SER A 305 -13.21 11.72 -11.13
CA SER A 305 -13.60 12.87 -10.29
C SER A 305 -14.91 12.67 -9.51
N ASP A 306 -15.79 11.77 -9.97
CA ASP A 306 -17.05 11.43 -9.30
C ASP A 306 -16.91 10.31 -8.26
N GLY A 307 -15.73 9.70 -8.13
CA GLY A 307 -15.46 8.61 -7.19
C GLY A 307 -15.58 7.21 -7.80
N THR A 308 -16.01 7.07 -9.05
CA THR A 308 -16.03 5.77 -9.74
C THR A 308 -14.61 5.27 -9.99
N ALA A 309 -14.39 3.95 -9.94
CA ALA A 309 -13.08 3.36 -10.19
C ALA A 309 -12.75 3.36 -11.69
N LYS A 310 -11.52 3.76 -12.07
CA LYS A 310 -11.09 3.78 -13.49
C LYS A 310 -10.91 2.38 -14.08
N LEU A 311 -10.73 1.39 -13.22
CA LEU A 311 -10.75 -0.03 -13.53
C LEU A 311 -11.87 -0.66 -12.70
N ALA A 312 -12.56 -1.65 -13.26
CA ALA A 312 -13.62 -2.35 -12.55
C ALA A 312 -13.08 -3.05 -11.27
N ARG A 313 -14.00 -3.30 -10.34
CA ARG A 313 -13.71 -3.92 -9.04
C ARG A 313 -14.61 -5.12 -8.83
N ASP A 314 -14.03 -6.22 -8.37
CA ASP A 314 -14.76 -7.42 -7.99
C ASP A 314 -15.50 -7.26 -6.64
N GLU A 315 -16.10 -8.35 -6.15
CA GLU A 315 -16.85 -8.37 -4.89
C GLU A 315 -15.97 -8.10 -3.65
N ASP A 316 -14.70 -8.49 -3.69
CA ASP A 316 -13.69 -8.22 -2.66
C ASP A 316 -13.13 -6.77 -2.75
N GLY A 317 -13.28 -6.15 -3.92
CA GLY A 317 -12.84 -4.81 -4.26
C GLY A 317 -11.38 -4.73 -4.68
N ASP A 318 -10.86 -5.83 -5.23
CA ASP A 318 -9.64 -5.88 -6.02
C ASP A 318 -9.97 -5.63 -7.50
N VAL A 319 -8.96 -5.60 -8.37
CA VAL A 319 -9.13 -5.15 -9.76
C VAL A 319 -9.55 -6.31 -10.65
N GLU A 320 -10.72 -6.24 -11.31
CA GLU A 320 -11.25 -7.38 -12.10
C GLU A 320 -10.30 -7.85 -13.23
N SER A 321 -9.49 -6.94 -13.77
CA SER A 321 -8.51 -7.22 -14.82
C SER A 321 -7.13 -7.62 -14.27
N GLU A 322 -7.03 -7.93 -12.98
CA GLU A 322 -5.78 -8.34 -12.33
C GLU A 322 -5.42 -9.78 -12.66
N VAL A 323 -4.19 -9.98 -13.11
CA VAL A 323 -3.68 -11.28 -13.57
C VAL A 323 -2.52 -11.72 -12.69
N SER A 324 -2.72 -12.82 -11.96
CA SER A 324 -1.66 -13.46 -11.19
C SER A 324 -0.61 -14.12 -12.08
N TRP A 325 0.65 -14.10 -11.65
CA TRP A 325 1.81 -14.69 -12.34
C TRP A 325 2.91 -15.12 -11.36
N THR A 326 3.77 -16.07 -11.75
CA THR A 326 5.01 -16.41 -11.01
C THR A 326 6.27 -16.33 -11.88
N CYS A 327 7.37 -15.85 -11.27
CA CYS A 327 8.72 -16.19 -11.71
C CYS A 327 9.07 -17.61 -11.26
N SER A 328 9.13 -18.58 -12.17
CA SER A 328 9.72 -19.90 -11.87
C SER A 328 11.25 -19.81 -11.66
N ASN A 329 11.90 -18.82 -12.27
CA ASN A 329 13.29 -18.40 -12.04
C ASN A 329 13.56 -17.05 -12.74
N TYR A 330 14.79 -16.54 -12.67
CA TYR A 330 15.21 -15.27 -13.29
C TYR A 330 15.00 -15.21 -14.83
N LEU A 331 14.91 -16.35 -15.53
CA LEU A 331 14.75 -16.39 -16.99
C LEU A 331 13.33 -16.74 -17.46
N ASN A 332 12.51 -17.37 -16.61
CA ASN A 332 11.22 -17.95 -17.01
C ASN A 332 10.10 -17.56 -16.02
N TYR A 333 8.98 -17.09 -16.55
CA TYR A 333 7.73 -16.85 -15.82
C TYR A 333 6.55 -17.55 -16.48
N GLU A 334 5.51 -17.80 -15.69
CA GLU A 334 4.22 -18.33 -16.15
C GLU A 334 3.16 -17.22 -16.02
N TYR A 335 2.43 -16.97 -17.11
CA TYR A 335 1.43 -15.90 -17.22
C TYR A 335 0.33 -16.32 -18.22
N PRO A 336 -0.96 -16.30 -17.82
CA PRO A 336 -1.45 -16.18 -16.44
C PRO A 336 -1.08 -17.43 -15.62
N ASP A 337 -0.83 -17.26 -14.31
CA ASP A 337 -0.66 -18.36 -13.35
C ASP A 337 -1.60 -18.14 -12.16
N THR A 338 -2.58 -19.04 -12.00
CA THR A 338 -3.56 -19.00 -10.90
C THR A 338 -2.97 -19.29 -9.52
N THR A 339 -1.68 -19.65 -9.44
CA THR A 339 -0.90 -19.82 -8.21
C THR A 339 0.13 -18.68 -8.00
N GLY A 340 0.08 -17.65 -8.84
CA GLY A 340 0.89 -16.44 -8.77
C GLY A 340 0.83 -15.70 -7.43
N SER A 341 2.00 -15.36 -6.89
CA SER A 341 2.16 -14.43 -5.76
C SER A 341 2.47 -12.99 -6.19
N LYS A 342 2.51 -12.74 -7.50
CA LYS A 342 2.64 -11.42 -8.12
C LYS A 342 1.45 -11.19 -9.02
N THR A 343 1.02 -9.93 -9.14
CA THR A 343 -0.15 -9.57 -9.93
C THR A 343 0.10 -8.38 -10.85
N ASP A 344 -0.38 -8.50 -12.07
CA ASP A 344 -0.23 -7.53 -13.15
C ASP A 344 -1.59 -6.94 -13.57
N VAL A 345 -1.58 -5.72 -14.08
CA VAL A 345 -2.77 -5.00 -14.56
C VAL A 345 -2.35 -4.15 -15.76
N ASP A 346 -2.95 -4.37 -16.92
CA ASP A 346 -2.72 -3.53 -18.10
C ASP A 346 -3.36 -2.14 -17.91
N LEU A 347 -2.55 -1.20 -17.44
CA LEU A 347 -2.91 0.21 -17.27
C LEU A 347 -3.07 0.94 -18.62
N SER A 348 -2.51 0.41 -19.71
CA SER A 348 -2.56 1.03 -21.04
C SER A 348 -3.93 0.83 -21.70
N ALA A 349 -4.51 -0.38 -21.56
CA ALA A 349 -5.87 -0.68 -21.99
C ALA A 349 -6.92 0.21 -21.30
N ALA A 350 -6.64 0.64 -20.07
CA ALA A 350 -7.48 1.58 -19.30
C ALA A 350 -7.24 3.07 -19.63
N GLY A 351 -6.27 3.39 -20.51
CA GLY A 351 -5.88 4.77 -20.80
C GLY A 351 -5.25 5.52 -19.62
N LEU A 352 -4.78 4.80 -18.59
CA LEU A 352 -4.11 5.37 -17.42
C LEU A 352 -2.67 5.78 -17.72
N VAL A 353 -2.02 5.04 -18.62
CA VAL A 353 -0.64 5.29 -19.07
C VAL A 353 -0.56 5.29 -20.59
N ASN A 354 0.38 6.07 -21.15
CA ASN A 354 0.73 6.02 -22.56
C ASN A 354 2.02 5.22 -22.73
N VAL A 355 2.02 4.24 -23.65
CA VAL A 355 3.20 3.45 -24.00
C VAL A 355 4.04 4.23 -25.03
N PHE A 356 5.32 4.44 -24.75
CA PHE A 356 6.25 5.16 -25.63
C PHE A 356 7.41 4.24 -26.05
N THR A 357 7.31 3.67 -27.26
CA THR A 357 8.32 2.77 -27.86
C THR A 357 9.72 3.40 -27.98
N GLU A 358 9.79 4.74 -27.99
CA GLU A 358 10.99 5.55 -28.09
C GLU A 358 11.94 5.42 -26.88
N ARG A 359 11.45 4.91 -25.74
CA ARG A 359 12.26 4.69 -24.51
C ARG A 359 13.11 3.42 -24.55
N GLY A 360 13.09 2.66 -25.65
CA GLY A 360 13.88 1.43 -25.78
C GLY A 360 13.36 0.28 -24.91
N ILE A 361 12.09 0.34 -24.50
CA ILE A 361 11.35 -0.78 -23.93
C ILE A 361 11.14 -1.78 -25.08
N GLY A 362 12.10 -2.70 -25.23
CA GLY A 362 12.00 -3.85 -26.12
C GLY A 362 10.95 -4.85 -25.60
N PRO A 363 10.76 -6.00 -26.29
CA PRO A 363 9.74 -6.98 -25.90
C PRO A 363 9.88 -7.30 -24.42
N CYS A 364 8.82 -7.03 -23.66
CA CYS A 364 8.82 -6.92 -22.21
C CYS A 364 9.56 -8.12 -21.62
N PRO A 365 10.77 -7.94 -21.08
CA PRO A 365 11.36 -8.98 -20.27
C PRO A 365 10.40 -9.18 -19.10
N CYS A 366 10.33 -10.41 -18.58
CA CYS A 366 9.87 -10.59 -17.21
C CYS A 366 10.57 -9.53 -16.34
N PRO A 367 9.93 -8.91 -15.32
CA PRO A 367 10.53 -7.79 -14.56
C PRO A 367 11.92 -8.07 -13.94
N MET A 368 12.38 -9.33 -13.98
CA MET A 368 13.73 -9.80 -13.65
C MET A 368 14.51 -10.36 -14.87
N ASN A 369 14.44 -9.73 -16.06
CA ASN A 369 15.17 -10.11 -17.31
C ASN A 369 14.84 -11.49 -17.95
N GLY A 370 13.65 -12.04 -17.70
CA GLY A 370 13.20 -13.30 -18.31
C GLY A 370 12.60 -13.16 -19.70
N VAL A 371 12.64 -14.23 -20.51
CA VAL A 371 12.13 -14.23 -21.90
C VAL A 371 11.11 -15.37 -22.07
N THR A 372 9.87 -15.03 -22.40
CA THR A 372 8.83 -16.03 -22.73
C THR A 372 8.94 -16.55 -24.15
N SER A 373 8.57 -17.82 -24.34
CA SER A 373 8.07 -18.30 -25.63
C SER A 373 6.57 -17.98 -25.71
N MET A 374 6.21 -16.75 -26.11
CA MET A 374 4.80 -16.39 -26.32
C MET A 374 4.17 -17.29 -27.40
N SER A 375 3.08 -17.99 -27.07
CA SER A 375 2.30 -18.78 -28.04
C SER A 375 1.34 -17.89 -28.84
N SER A 376 1.90 -17.09 -29.75
CA SER A 376 1.30 -16.62 -31.01
C SER A 376 -0.18 -16.14 -31.01
N ALA A 377 -0.69 -15.49 -29.96
CA ALA A 377 -2.07 -15.00 -29.92
C ALA A 377 -2.32 -13.68 -29.16
N ALA A 378 -1.49 -13.33 -28.16
CA ALA A 378 -1.62 -12.06 -27.44
C ALA A 378 -0.68 -11.00 -28.04
N ASN A 379 -1.23 -10.10 -28.83
CA ASN A 379 -0.51 -8.92 -29.36
C ASN A 379 -0.83 -7.70 -28.48
N SER A 380 -0.54 -7.83 -27.19
CA SER A 380 -0.60 -6.77 -26.18
C SER A 380 0.82 -6.31 -25.89
N ASP A 381 1.19 -5.16 -26.45
CA ASP A 381 2.42 -4.46 -26.08
C ASP A 381 2.27 -3.94 -24.63
N CYS A 382 3.26 -4.22 -23.79
CA CYS A 382 3.46 -3.61 -22.47
C CYS A 382 4.53 -2.51 -22.56
#